data_AF-A0A3B3VFZ7-F1
#
_entry.id   AF-A0A3B3VFZ7-F1
#
_cell.length_a   1.000
_cell.length_b   1.000
_cell.length_c   1.000
_cell.angle_alpha   90.00
_cell.angle_beta   90.00
_cell.angle_gamma   90.00
#
_symmetry.space_group_name_H-M   'P 1'
#
loop_
_entity.id
_entity.type
_entity.pdbx_description
1 polymer ?
#
loop_
_entity_poly.entity_id
_entity_poly.type
_entity_poly.pdbx_seq_one_letter_code
_entity_poly.pdbx_strand_id
1 'polypeptide(L)'
;MRLSTFLALFRPALPLILGLSLGCSLSLLMVSWTQGDTDDPCGDELAKGGLFLGRRDAQRGGRDGAGEEDFQPRIVPYHKDPNKPHKKVLRTRYIHTELGIRERLLAGVLTSRATLSTLAVAVNRTVAHHFHRTFFFTGLRSPKVPHGMTVIAHGDDRPVWLMYETVRHLHQHYGSEYDWFLLAQDDTYMQAGRLSELVGHLSAGQDLYMGRAEEFIGGEEKARYCHGGYGYLLSRSLLARLQPHLDTCRNDILSVRPDEWLGRCIIDYLGLSCMEVHQV
;
A
#
# COMPACT_ATOMS: atom_id res chain seq x y z
N MET A 1 37.11 -42.76 -40.94
CA MET A 1 37.45 -41.79 -39.87
C MET A 1 36.56 -40.54 -39.94
N ARG A 2 35.23 -40.65 -39.76
CA ARG A 2 34.29 -39.50 -39.76
C ARG A 2 33.16 -39.57 -38.72
N LEU A 3 33.24 -40.49 -37.75
CA LEU A 3 32.24 -40.62 -36.67
C LEU A 3 32.71 -40.01 -35.33
N SER A 4 34.01 -39.98 -35.05
CA SER A 4 34.55 -39.45 -33.80
C SER A 4 34.46 -37.92 -33.71
N THR A 5 34.47 -37.22 -34.84
CA THR A 5 34.42 -35.74 -34.90
C THR A 5 33.01 -35.21 -34.61
N PHE A 6 31.96 -35.93 -34.98
CA PHE A 6 30.57 -35.55 -34.67
C PHE A 6 30.27 -35.67 -33.17
N LEU A 7 30.77 -36.71 -32.50
CA LEU A 7 30.55 -36.93 -31.06
C LEU A 7 31.20 -35.86 -30.17
N ALA A 8 32.26 -35.19 -30.64
CA ALA A 8 32.93 -34.12 -29.89
C ALA A 8 32.12 -32.80 -29.89
N LEU A 9 31.37 -32.51 -30.95
CA LEU A 9 30.52 -31.33 -31.08
C LEU A 9 29.24 -31.42 -30.25
N PHE A 10 28.73 -32.64 -29.99
CA PHE A 10 27.49 -32.84 -29.23
C PHE A 10 27.66 -32.83 -27.71
N ARG A 11 28.87 -32.98 -27.17
CA ARG A 11 29.11 -32.99 -25.71
C ARG A 11 28.63 -31.73 -24.97
N PRO A 12 28.85 -30.49 -25.46
CA PRO A 12 28.33 -29.30 -24.79
C PRO A 12 26.85 -29.00 -25.10
N ALA A 13 26.31 -29.50 -26.23
CA ALA A 13 24.93 -29.23 -26.65
C ALA A 13 23.91 -30.18 -26.01
N LEU A 14 24.33 -31.39 -25.63
CA LEU A 14 23.47 -32.41 -25.01
C LEU A 14 22.76 -31.94 -23.73
N PRO A 15 23.43 -31.32 -22.74
CA PRO A 15 22.73 -30.84 -21.53
C PRO A 15 21.77 -29.69 -21.83
N LEU A 16 22.06 -28.88 -22.84
CA LEU A 16 21.22 -27.75 -23.27
C LEU A 16 19.92 -28.24 -23.92
N ILE A 17 20.01 -29.25 -24.78
CA ILE A 17 18.85 -29.88 -25.44
C ILE A 17 18.00 -30.63 -24.41
N LEU A 18 18.62 -31.35 -23.47
CA LEU A 18 17.92 -32.00 -22.37
C LEU A 18 17.22 -31.00 -21.43
N GLY A 19 17.87 -29.89 -21.12
CA GLY A 19 17.27 -28.82 -20.30
C GLY A 19 16.07 -28.15 -21.00
N LEU A 20 16.20 -27.85 -22.30
CA LEU A 20 15.11 -27.25 -23.08
C LEU A 20 13.92 -28.20 -23.26
N SER A 21 14.18 -29.49 -23.51
CA SER A 21 13.09 -30.47 -23.66
C SER A 21 12.37 -30.70 -22.34
N LEU A 22 13.09 -30.77 -21.22
CA LEU A 22 12.51 -30.93 -19.88
C LEU A 22 11.76 -29.67 -19.42
N GLY A 23 12.25 -28.48 -19.76
CA GLY A 23 11.56 -27.22 -19.51
C GLY A 23 10.27 -27.08 -20.32
N CYS A 24 10.29 -27.46 -21.61
CA CYS A 24 9.09 -27.45 -22.44
C CYS A 24 8.04 -28.47 -21.93
N SER A 25 8.45 -29.67 -21.53
CA SER A 25 7.50 -30.66 -21.01
C SER A 25 6.91 -30.26 -19.65
N LEU A 26 7.70 -29.67 -18.75
CA LEU A 26 7.18 -29.09 -17.49
C LEU A 26 6.21 -27.92 -17.75
N SER A 27 6.51 -27.05 -18.73
CA SER A 27 5.63 -25.93 -19.07
C SER A 27 4.29 -26.42 -19.63
N LEU A 28 4.30 -27.47 -20.48
CA LEU A 28 3.07 -28.07 -20.99
C LEU A 28 2.27 -28.79 -19.88
N LEU A 29 2.93 -29.46 -18.93
CA LEU A 29 2.23 -30.07 -17.78
C LEU A 29 1.58 -29.03 -16.87
N MET A 30 2.23 -27.88 -16.65
CA MET A 30 1.67 -26.79 -15.84
C MET A 30 0.48 -26.10 -16.52
N VAL A 31 0.50 -25.96 -17.85
CA VAL A 31 -0.64 -25.43 -18.63
C VAL A 31 -1.85 -26.38 -18.53
N SER A 32 -1.63 -27.69 -18.62
CA SER A 32 -2.70 -28.70 -18.46
C SER A 32 -3.33 -28.68 -17.06
N TRP A 33 -2.59 -28.28 -16.03
CA TRP A 33 -3.13 -28.20 -14.67
C TRP A 33 -3.96 -26.93 -14.45
N THR A 34 -3.63 -25.83 -15.12
CA THR A 34 -4.42 -24.58 -15.01
C THR A 34 -5.73 -24.57 -15.80
N GLN A 35 -5.99 -25.61 -16.60
CA GLN A 35 -7.18 -25.69 -17.46
C GLN A 35 -8.20 -26.75 -16.98
N GLY A 36 -8.08 -27.20 -15.72
CA GLY A 36 -8.95 -28.20 -15.09
C GLY A 36 -10.07 -27.65 -14.20
N ASP A 37 -10.18 -26.33 -14.03
CA ASP A 37 -11.29 -25.70 -13.31
C ASP A 37 -11.58 -24.35 -13.98
N THR A 38 -12.51 -24.33 -14.94
CA THR A 38 -13.39 -23.19 -15.33
C THR A 38 -14.14 -23.57 -16.60
N ASP A 39 -15.29 -24.20 -16.43
CA ASP A 39 -16.35 -24.15 -17.43
C ASP A 39 -16.98 -22.75 -17.36
N ASP A 40 -16.71 -21.89 -18.36
CA ASP A 40 -17.58 -20.76 -18.69
C ASP A 40 -17.38 -20.38 -20.18
N PRO A 41 -18.38 -20.58 -21.06
CA PRO A 41 -18.29 -20.18 -22.46
C PRO A 41 -18.81 -18.74 -22.63
N CYS A 42 -17.92 -17.76 -22.71
CA CYS A 42 -18.25 -16.46 -23.30
C CYS A 42 -17.85 -16.45 -24.77
N GLY A 43 -18.84 -16.67 -25.64
CA GLY A 43 -18.71 -16.50 -27.08
C GLY A 43 -18.69 -15.02 -27.47
N ASP A 44 -17.74 -14.67 -28.32
CA ASP A 44 -17.70 -13.42 -29.08
C ASP A 44 -18.92 -13.32 -30.02
N GLU A 45 -19.80 -12.36 -29.78
CA GLU A 45 -20.65 -11.77 -30.82
C GLU A 45 -20.63 -10.25 -30.71
N LEU A 46 -19.60 -9.64 -31.28
CA LEU A 46 -19.57 -8.20 -31.57
C LEU A 46 -19.33 -7.95 -33.06
N ALA A 47 -20.25 -8.40 -33.92
CA ALA A 47 -20.34 -7.93 -35.30
C ALA A 47 -21.63 -8.41 -35.99
N LYS A 48 -22.69 -7.58 -35.97
CA LYS A 48 -23.69 -7.39 -37.05
C LYS A 48 -24.85 -6.54 -36.52
N GLY A 49 -25.00 -5.30 -37.00
CA GLY A 49 -26.17 -4.90 -37.81
C GLY A 49 -27.36 -4.48 -36.95
N GLY A 50 -28.01 -3.33 -37.10
CA GLY A 50 -28.00 -2.36 -38.17
C GLY A 50 -28.85 -1.15 -37.78
N LEU A 51 -28.75 -0.12 -38.61
CA LEU A 51 -29.60 1.07 -38.61
C LEU A 51 -31.09 0.71 -38.62
N PHE A 52 -31.87 1.26 -37.69
CA PHE A 52 -33.29 1.48 -37.92
C PHE A 52 -33.71 2.90 -37.53
N LEU A 53 -34.09 3.65 -38.56
CA LEU A 53 -34.81 4.92 -38.49
C LEU A 53 -36.13 4.74 -37.72
N GLY A 54 -36.27 5.43 -36.59
CA GLY A 54 -37.55 5.62 -35.91
C GLY A 54 -38.38 6.70 -36.60
N ARG A 55 -39.38 6.26 -37.37
CA ARG A 55 -40.43 7.03 -38.03
C ARG A 55 -41.31 7.78 -37.01
N ARG A 56 -41.69 9.02 -37.37
CA ARG A 56 -42.70 9.85 -36.69
C ARG A 56 -44.01 9.06 -36.51
N ASP A 57 -44.61 9.17 -35.33
CA ASP A 57 -46.05 9.39 -35.21
C ASP A 57 -46.32 10.35 -34.05
N ALA A 58 -47.15 11.33 -34.35
CA ALA A 58 -47.59 12.37 -33.44
C ALA A 58 -49.09 12.23 -33.27
N GLN A 59 -49.57 11.85 -32.07
CA GLN A 59 -50.93 12.20 -31.66
C GLN A 59 -51.15 12.12 -30.13
N ARG A 60 -51.28 13.32 -29.53
CA ARG A 60 -52.37 13.78 -28.64
C ARG A 60 -52.73 12.96 -27.37
N GLY A 61 -52.51 13.61 -26.22
CA GLY A 61 -53.59 13.89 -25.26
C GLY A 61 -53.58 13.17 -23.90
N GLY A 62 -53.13 13.89 -22.86
CA GLY A 62 -53.86 14.07 -21.59
C GLY A 62 -53.74 13.02 -20.46
N ARG A 63 -53.38 13.55 -19.27
CA ARG A 63 -53.62 13.13 -17.87
C ARG A 63 -52.64 12.19 -17.14
N ASP A 64 -52.15 12.76 -16.03
CA ASP A 64 -51.86 12.23 -14.69
C ASP A 64 -51.34 10.79 -14.53
N GLY A 65 -50.14 10.67 -13.97
CA GLY A 65 -49.62 9.44 -13.41
C GLY A 65 -48.17 9.58 -12.96
N ALA A 66 -47.94 9.45 -11.65
CA ALA A 66 -46.61 9.30 -11.08
C ALA A 66 -45.88 8.13 -11.77
N GLY A 67 -44.69 8.39 -12.30
CA GLY A 67 -43.88 7.41 -13.00
C GLY A 67 -42.41 7.81 -12.91
N GLU A 68 -41.56 6.80 -12.70
CA GLU A 68 -40.10 6.88 -12.66
C GLU A 68 -39.58 7.88 -13.70
N GLU A 69 -38.95 8.96 -13.22
CA GLU A 69 -38.30 9.92 -14.11
C GLU A 69 -37.02 9.27 -14.64
N ASP A 70 -37.12 8.69 -15.85
CA ASP A 70 -35.97 8.34 -16.67
C ASP A 70 -35.12 9.60 -16.88
N PHE A 71 -34.05 9.72 -16.10
CA PHE A 71 -33.06 10.79 -16.23
C PHE A 71 -32.33 10.65 -17.58
N GLN A 72 -32.87 11.23 -18.64
CA GLN A 72 -32.17 11.35 -19.91
C GLN A 72 -31.17 12.52 -19.84
N PRO A 73 -29.87 12.28 -20.09
CA PRO A 73 -28.88 13.35 -20.10
C PRO A 73 -29.17 14.33 -21.24
N ARG A 74 -29.63 15.54 -20.89
CA ARG A 74 -29.70 16.66 -21.82
C ARG A 74 -28.34 17.33 -21.91
N ILE A 75 -27.77 17.35 -23.11
CA ILE A 75 -26.60 18.18 -23.41
C ILE A 75 -27.08 19.64 -23.41
N VAL A 76 -26.72 20.38 -22.37
CA VAL A 76 -26.98 21.83 -22.31
C VAL A 76 -25.86 22.52 -23.08
N PRO A 77 -26.14 23.15 -24.24
CA PRO A 77 -25.11 23.86 -24.99
C PRO A 77 -24.57 25.03 -24.15
N TYR A 78 -23.25 25.05 -23.97
CA TYR A 78 -22.58 26.09 -23.21
C TYR A 78 -22.53 27.39 -24.02
N HIS A 79 -23.41 28.33 -23.70
CA HIS A 79 -23.34 29.69 -24.24
C HIS A 79 -22.45 30.56 -23.34
N LYS A 80 -21.29 30.95 -23.84
CA LYS A 80 -20.37 31.85 -23.13
C LYS A 80 -20.76 33.30 -23.44
N ASP A 81 -21.20 34.03 -22.43
CA ASP A 81 -21.45 35.46 -22.55
C ASP A 81 -20.10 36.21 -22.61
N PRO A 82 -19.79 36.91 -23.73
CA PRO A 82 -18.51 37.59 -23.91
C PRO A 82 -18.30 38.77 -22.93
N ASN A 83 -19.36 39.28 -22.30
CA ASN A 83 -19.28 40.43 -21.40
C ASN A 83 -19.13 40.05 -19.91
N LYS A 84 -19.08 38.76 -19.57
CA LYS A 84 -18.97 38.32 -18.18
C LYS A 84 -17.51 38.26 -17.74
N PRO A 85 -17.07 39.06 -16.75
CA PRO A 85 -15.70 39.00 -16.27
C PRO A 85 -15.41 37.61 -15.70
N HIS A 86 -14.23 37.08 -16.02
CA HIS A 86 -13.78 35.79 -15.51
C HIS A 86 -13.79 35.80 -13.98
N LYS A 87 -14.75 35.10 -13.35
CA LYS A 87 -14.55 34.66 -11.96
C LYS A 87 -13.31 33.76 -12.01
N LYS A 88 -12.24 34.16 -11.30
CA LYS A 88 -11.10 33.27 -11.07
C LYS A 88 -11.69 31.97 -10.58
N VAL A 89 -11.52 30.91 -11.36
CA VAL A 89 -11.88 29.57 -10.91
C VAL A 89 -11.06 29.37 -9.65
N LEU A 90 -11.73 29.36 -8.50
CA LEU A 90 -11.11 28.94 -7.26
C LEU A 90 -10.70 27.49 -7.53
N ARG A 91 -9.40 27.27 -7.78
CA ARG A 91 -8.89 25.91 -7.87
C ARG A 91 -9.20 25.30 -6.52
N THR A 92 -10.15 24.37 -6.49
CA THR A 92 -10.52 23.65 -5.28
C THR A 92 -9.25 23.00 -4.76
N ARG A 93 -8.62 23.60 -3.75
CA ARG A 93 -7.74 22.83 -2.89
C ARG A 93 -8.67 21.82 -2.23
N TYR A 94 -8.54 20.58 -2.70
CA TYR A 94 -8.92 19.36 -2.00
C TYR A 94 -10.42 19.18 -1.72
N ILE A 95 -11.16 18.78 -2.76
CA ILE A 95 -12.51 18.20 -2.64
C ILE A 95 -12.53 17.02 -1.64
N HIS A 96 -11.42 16.29 -1.48
CA HIS A 96 -11.32 15.16 -0.54
C HIS A 96 -11.56 15.56 0.93
N THR A 97 -11.08 16.74 1.36
CA THR A 97 -11.14 17.16 2.77
C THR A 97 -12.54 17.63 3.13
N GLU A 98 -13.21 18.32 2.20
CA GLU A 98 -14.62 18.75 2.32
C GLU A 98 -15.61 17.58 2.23
N LEU A 99 -15.25 16.50 1.51
CA LEU A 99 -16.03 15.25 1.48
C LEU A 99 -15.75 14.32 2.67
N GLY A 100 -14.84 14.68 3.58
CA GLY A 100 -14.43 13.82 4.70
C GLY A 100 -13.71 12.53 4.26
N ILE A 101 -13.20 12.47 3.04
CA ILE A 101 -12.46 11.32 2.51
C ILE A 101 -11.07 11.36 3.14
N ARG A 102 -10.90 10.60 4.23
CA ARG A 102 -9.59 10.33 4.82
C ARG A 102 -8.85 9.30 3.98
N GLU A 103 -7.54 9.49 3.88
CA GLU A 103 -6.68 8.52 3.25
C GLU A 103 -6.41 7.40 4.25
N ARG A 104 -6.54 6.16 3.80
CA ARG A 104 -6.54 5.05 4.75
C ARG A 104 -5.16 4.73 5.30
N LEU A 105 -4.11 4.82 4.48
CA LEU A 105 -2.80 4.27 4.81
C LEU A 105 -1.64 5.20 4.44
N LEU A 106 -0.79 5.51 5.43
CA LEU A 106 0.50 6.16 5.26
C LEU A 106 1.62 5.14 5.50
N ALA A 107 2.63 5.12 4.62
CA ALA A 107 3.81 4.27 4.81
C ALA A 107 5.02 5.09 5.30
N GLY A 108 5.59 4.68 6.44
CA GLY A 108 6.81 5.21 7.02
C GLY A 108 7.92 4.17 7.00
N VAL A 109 9.00 4.45 6.28
CA VAL A 109 10.14 3.54 6.13
C VAL A 109 11.34 4.09 6.88
N LEU A 110 11.85 3.35 7.85
CA LEU A 110 13.05 3.70 8.61
C LEU A 110 14.29 3.32 7.80
N THR A 111 15.23 4.25 7.64
CA THR A 111 16.46 4.03 6.88
C THR A 111 17.68 4.66 7.55
N SER A 112 18.86 4.11 7.27
CA SER A 112 20.13 4.55 7.83
C SER A 112 20.94 5.38 6.83
N ARG A 113 22.03 5.99 7.30
CA ARG A 113 23.01 6.64 6.41
C ARG A 113 23.51 5.70 5.31
N ALA A 114 23.76 4.43 5.66
CA ALA A 114 24.37 3.47 4.75
C ALA A 114 23.39 3.00 3.66
N THR A 115 22.09 2.97 3.99
CA THR A 115 21.07 2.30 3.17
C THR A 115 20.12 3.28 2.47
N LEU A 116 20.12 4.56 2.86
CA LEU A 116 19.27 5.60 2.24
C LEU A 116 19.46 5.73 0.72
N SER A 117 20.68 5.59 0.22
CA SER A 117 20.98 5.72 -1.21
C SER A 117 20.86 4.41 -2.00
N THR A 118 20.57 3.30 -1.32
CA THR A 118 20.54 1.95 -1.90
C THR A 118 19.19 1.28 -1.65
N LEU A 119 18.96 0.76 -0.45
CA LEU A 119 17.75 0.01 -0.10
C LEU A 119 16.50 0.91 -0.10
N ALA A 120 16.58 2.10 0.50
CA ALA A 120 15.44 3.02 0.53
C ALA A 120 15.04 3.48 -0.89
N VAL A 121 16.01 3.60 -1.81
CA VAL A 121 15.73 3.88 -3.23
C VAL A 121 15.00 2.70 -3.89
N ALA A 122 15.39 1.47 -3.58
CA ALA A 122 14.71 0.28 -4.09
C ALA A 122 13.28 0.21 -3.59
N VAL A 123 13.05 0.40 -2.29
CA VAL A 123 11.72 0.47 -1.68
C VAL A 123 10.89 1.58 -2.32
N ASN A 124 11.44 2.79 -2.50
CA ASN A 124 10.70 3.89 -3.14
C ASN A 124 10.22 3.52 -4.55
N ARG A 125 11.08 2.89 -5.36
CA ARG A 125 10.72 2.48 -6.72
C ARG A 125 9.63 1.42 -6.75
N THR A 126 9.61 0.52 -5.77
CA THR A 126 8.69 -0.62 -5.75
C THR A 126 7.37 -0.35 -5.05
N VAL A 127 7.32 0.47 -3.99
CA VAL A 127 6.09 0.64 -3.19
C VAL A 127 5.49 2.04 -3.23
N ALA A 128 6.26 3.10 -3.51
CA ALA A 128 5.76 4.47 -3.33
C ALA A 128 4.62 4.84 -4.27
N HIS A 129 4.47 4.15 -5.40
CA HIS A 129 3.39 4.37 -6.35
C HIS A 129 2.07 3.69 -5.95
N HIS A 130 2.11 2.79 -4.96
CA HIS A 130 0.93 2.09 -4.45
C HIS A 130 0.31 2.78 -3.22
N PHE A 131 1.12 3.50 -2.45
CA PHE A 131 0.64 4.26 -1.30
C PHE A 131 0.40 5.72 -1.68
N HIS A 132 -0.56 6.39 -1.04
CA HIS A 132 -0.79 7.81 -1.30
C HIS A 132 0.40 8.67 -0.82
N ARG A 133 0.94 8.33 0.35
CA ARG A 133 2.19 8.90 0.86
C ARG A 133 3.13 7.83 1.38
N THR A 134 4.40 8.00 1.03
CA THR A 134 5.52 7.24 1.58
C THR A 134 6.59 8.21 2.05
N PHE A 135 6.97 8.07 3.31
CA PHE A 135 8.04 8.85 3.94
C PHE A 135 9.20 7.94 4.31
N PHE A 136 10.41 8.44 4.09
CA PHE A 136 11.64 7.79 4.50
C PHE A 136 12.24 8.57 5.67
N PHE A 137 12.38 7.93 6.82
CA PHE A 137 12.87 8.56 8.05
C PHE A 137 14.33 8.19 8.28
N THR A 138 15.17 9.18 8.55
CA THR A 138 16.60 8.97 8.77
C THR A 138 17.13 9.79 9.95
N GLY A 139 18.12 9.23 10.65
CA GLY A 139 18.86 9.90 11.72
C GLY A 139 19.89 10.92 11.23
N LEU A 140 20.05 11.09 9.91
CA LEU A 140 20.95 12.10 9.35
C LEU A 140 20.47 13.52 9.65
N ARG A 141 21.40 14.46 9.89
CA ARG A 141 21.07 15.90 10.03
C ARG A 141 20.86 16.59 8.68
N SER A 142 21.61 16.16 7.66
CA SER A 142 21.55 16.74 6.30
C SER A 142 21.74 15.64 5.26
N PRO A 143 20.71 14.82 5.02
CA PRO A 143 20.77 13.74 4.04
C PRO A 143 20.85 14.29 2.61
N LYS A 144 21.66 13.66 1.77
CA LYS A 144 21.58 13.83 0.31
C LYS A 144 20.37 13.03 -0.19
N VAL A 145 19.24 13.71 -0.33
CA VAL A 145 17.97 13.08 -0.69
C VAL A 145 17.99 12.60 -2.15
N PRO A 146 17.76 11.30 -2.41
CA PRO A 146 17.63 10.81 -3.78
C PRO A 146 16.39 11.41 -4.48
N HIS A 147 16.46 11.54 -5.80
CA HIS A 147 15.38 12.18 -6.56
C HIS A 147 14.04 11.46 -6.41
N GLY A 148 12.97 12.24 -6.21
CA GLY A 148 11.60 11.73 -6.10
C GLY A 148 11.26 11.05 -4.76
N MET A 149 12.14 11.13 -3.76
CA MET A 149 11.88 10.63 -2.41
C MET A 149 11.50 11.76 -1.47
N THR A 150 10.58 11.47 -0.54
CA THR A 150 10.28 12.36 0.59
C THR A 150 10.99 11.85 1.82
N VAL A 151 12.10 12.50 2.20
CA VAL A 151 12.95 12.09 3.32
C VAL A 151 12.80 13.06 4.47
N ILE A 152 12.54 12.55 5.66
CA ILE A 152 12.46 13.31 6.91
C ILE A 152 13.69 12.96 7.76
N ALA A 153 14.40 14.01 8.17
CA ALA A 153 15.68 13.90 8.84
C ALA A 153 15.53 14.35 10.30
N HIS A 154 15.71 13.44 11.25
CA HIS A 154 15.56 13.73 12.69
C HIS A 154 16.87 14.16 13.36
N GLY A 155 18.01 13.84 12.75
CA GLY A 155 19.32 14.31 13.22
C GLY A 155 19.95 13.52 14.38
N ASP A 156 19.37 12.37 14.76
CA ASP A 156 19.93 11.41 15.70
C ASP A 156 19.89 9.99 15.09
N ASP A 157 21.06 9.34 14.99
CA ASP A 157 21.26 8.05 14.33
C ASP A 157 21.02 6.85 15.28
N ARG A 158 20.68 7.09 16.55
CA ARG A 158 20.35 6.00 17.49
C ARG A 158 19.03 5.36 17.05
N PRO A 159 18.95 4.03 16.84
CA PRO A 159 17.76 3.38 16.30
C PRO A 159 16.48 3.67 17.08
N VAL A 160 16.53 3.61 18.42
CA VAL A 160 15.40 3.92 19.29
C VAL A 160 14.98 5.39 19.18
N TRP A 161 15.95 6.30 19.07
CA TRP A 161 15.64 7.73 18.92
C TRP A 161 14.98 8.02 17.57
N LEU A 162 15.48 7.39 16.50
CA LEU A 162 14.89 7.46 15.17
C LEU A 162 13.43 6.97 15.21
N MET A 163 13.15 5.84 15.86
CA MET A 163 11.79 5.33 16.02
C MET A 163 10.90 6.27 16.83
N TYR A 164 11.39 6.75 17.99
CA TYR A 164 10.67 7.70 18.84
C TYR A 164 10.25 8.97 18.06
N GLU A 165 11.20 9.61 17.37
CA GLU A 165 10.93 10.82 16.60
C GLU A 165 10.02 10.54 15.40
N THR A 166 10.15 9.36 14.78
CA THR A 166 9.28 8.94 13.68
C THR A 166 7.83 8.81 14.14
N VAL A 167 7.58 8.05 15.22
CA VAL A 167 6.23 7.85 15.78
C VAL A 167 5.63 9.18 16.21
N ARG A 168 6.42 10.02 16.88
CA ARG A 168 6.02 11.38 17.28
C ARG A 168 5.66 12.25 16.08
N HIS A 169 6.49 12.24 15.02
CA HIS A 169 6.24 13.01 13.80
C HIS A 169 4.97 12.56 13.08
N LEU A 170 4.77 11.24 12.94
CA LEU A 170 3.57 10.68 12.33
C LEU A 170 2.30 11.12 13.06
N HIS A 171 2.29 11.04 14.39
CA HIS A 171 1.16 11.52 15.17
C HIS A 171 0.95 13.04 15.00
N GLN A 172 2.00 13.85 15.17
CA GLN A 172 1.90 15.31 15.18
C GLN A 172 1.44 15.90 13.85
N HIS A 173 1.89 15.32 12.73
CA HIS A 173 1.63 15.89 11.41
C HIS A 173 0.52 15.16 10.65
N TYR A 174 0.31 13.87 10.90
CA TYR A 174 -0.56 13.03 10.08
C TYR A 174 -1.61 12.26 10.89
N GLY A 175 -1.60 12.37 12.22
CA GLY A 175 -2.52 11.67 13.13
C GLY A 175 -4.01 12.02 12.94
N SER A 176 -4.34 13.10 12.23
CA SER A 176 -5.73 13.46 11.88
C SER A 176 -6.08 13.16 10.42
N GLU A 177 -5.09 12.95 9.56
CA GLU A 177 -5.24 12.80 8.11
C GLU A 177 -5.37 11.33 7.68
N TYR A 178 -4.69 10.42 8.39
CA TYR A 178 -4.63 8.99 8.06
C TYR A 178 -5.18 8.11 9.17
N ASP A 179 -5.89 7.05 8.78
CA ASP A 179 -6.45 6.08 9.73
C ASP A 179 -5.42 5.00 10.13
N TRP A 180 -4.47 4.70 9.26
CA TRP A 180 -3.47 3.63 9.45
C TRP A 180 -2.06 4.09 9.08
N PHE A 181 -1.09 3.59 9.85
CA PHE A 181 0.32 3.89 9.69
C PHE A 181 1.08 2.57 9.58
N LEU A 182 1.70 2.33 8.44
CA LEU A 182 2.64 1.23 8.24
C LEU A 182 4.03 1.72 8.60
N LEU A 183 4.67 1.06 9.57
CA LEU A 183 6.08 1.23 9.86
C LEU A 183 6.86 0.03 9.37
N ALA A 184 7.94 0.25 8.62
CA ALA A 184 8.81 -0.80 8.10
C ALA A 184 10.26 -0.35 8.06
N GLN A 185 11.19 -1.31 7.97
CA GLN A 185 12.60 -1.04 7.71
C GLN A 185 12.85 -1.03 6.19
N ASP A 186 13.93 -0.39 5.75
CA ASP A 186 14.26 -0.28 4.31
C ASP A 186 14.79 -1.57 3.68
N ASP A 187 15.07 -2.59 4.48
CA ASP A 187 15.37 -3.97 4.06
C ASP A 187 14.11 -4.87 4.01
N THR A 188 12.93 -4.33 4.31
CA THR A 188 11.67 -5.07 4.33
C THR A 188 11.01 -5.10 2.95
N TYR A 189 10.69 -6.30 2.45
CA TYR A 189 9.83 -6.47 1.27
C TYR A 189 8.36 -6.29 1.63
N MET A 190 7.64 -5.47 0.87
CA MET A 190 6.22 -5.18 1.09
C MET A 190 5.42 -5.35 -0.19
N GLN A 191 4.31 -6.10 -0.10
CA GLN A 191 3.34 -6.19 -1.19
C GLN A 191 2.24 -5.15 -0.98
N ALA A 192 2.47 -3.93 -1.47
CA ALA A 192 1.64 -2.76 -1.17
C ALA A 192 0.15 -2.91 -1.56
N GLY A 193 -0.15 -3.62 -2.64
CA GLY A 193 -1.53 -3.92 -3.04
C GLY A 193 -2.29 -4.72 -1.97
N ARG A 194 -1.67 -5.79 -1.43
CA ARG A 194 -2.28 -6.60 -0.36
C ARG A 194 -2.41 -5.84 0.96
N LEU A 195 -1.45 -4.97 1.28
CA LEU A 195 -1.52 -4.12 2.46
C LEU A 195 -2.68 -3.13 2.36
N SER A 196 -2.90 -2.55 1.17
CA SER A 196 -4.01 -1.63 0.92
C SER A 196 -5.36 -2.34 1.00
N GLU A 197 -5.46 -3.55 0.47
CA GLU A 197 -6.64 -4.42 0.58
C GLU A 197 -6.93 -4.79 2.04
N LEU A 198 -5.93 -5.28 2.78
CA LEU A 198 -6.05 -5.60 4.21
C LEU A 198 -6.59 -4.41 4.99
N VAL A 199 -5.96 -3.24 4.86
CA VAL A 199 -6.40 -2.00 5.52
C VAL A 199 -7.80 -1.57 5.06
N GLY A 200 -8.19 -1.92 3.83
CA GLY A 200 -9.54 -1.76 3.32
C GLY A 200 -10.63 -2.45 4.16
N HIS A 201 -10.27 -3.57 4.79
CA HIS A 201 -11.16 -4.39 5.63
C HIS A 201 -11.08 -4.07 7.12
N LEU A 202 -10.10 -3.30 7.57
CA LEU A 202 -9.93 -2.95 8.98
C LEU A 202 -10.75 -1.73 9.38
N SER A 203 -11.29 -1.74 10.61
CA SER A 203 -12.05 -0.61 11.16
C SER A 203 -11.11 0.43 11.77
N ALA A 204 -11.16 1.67 11.27
CA ALA A 204 -10.34 2.79 11.75
C ALA A 204 -10.61 3.20 13.22
N GLY A 205 -11.66 2.68 13.85
CA GLY A 205 -12.02 2.96 15.25
C GLY A 205 -11.39 2.01 16.27
N GLN A 206 -10.73 0.93 15.84
CA GLN A 206 -10.14 -0.06 16.73
C GLN A 206 -8.67 0.24 17.04
N ASP A 207 -8.26 -0.02 18.28
CA ASP A 207 -6.87 0.01 18.67
C ASP A 207 -6.17 -1.27 18.20
N LEU A 208 -5.42 -1.16 17.11
CA LEU A 208 -4.80 -2.31 16.46
C LEU A 208 -3.30 -2.06 16.29
N TYR A 209 -2.55 -3.05 16.78
CA TYR A 209 -1.12 -3.21 16.58
C TYR A 209 -0.91 -4.56 15.90
N MET A 210 -0.58 -4.55 14.60
CA MET A 210 -0.63 -5.75 13.77
C MET A 210 0.64 -5.95 12.96
N GLY A 211 1.21 -7.15 12.96
CA GLY A 211 2.45 -7.49 12.27
C GLY A 211 2.89 -8.90 12.61
N ARG A 212 4.17 -9.23 12.38
CA ARG A 212 4.73 -10.51 12.84
C ARG A 212 5.06 -10.41 14.33
N ALA A 213 4.47 -11.28 15.14
CA ALA A 213 4.62 -11.22 16.59
C ALA A 213 5.88 -11.96 17.05
N GLU A 214 6.70 -11.33 17.88
CA GLU A 214 7.89 -11.93 18.50
C GLU A 214 7.92 -11.70 20.02
N GLU A 215 8.66 -12.57 20.72
CA GLU A 215 8.79 -12.56 22.17
C GLU A 215 9.84 -11.55 22.63
N PHE A 216 9.55 -10.86 23.74
CA PHE A 216 10.48 -9.93 24.36
C PHE A 216 11.73 -10.62 24.88
N ILE A 217 12.89 -9.98 24.70
CA ILE A 217 14.14 -10.49 25.28
C ILE A 217 14.05 -10.37 26.80
N GLY A 218 14.22 -11.50 27.50
CA GLY A 218 14.14 -11.54 28.97
C GLY A 218 12.76 -11.24 29.55
N GLY A 219 11.70 -11.39 28.75
CA GLY A 219 10.32 -11.20 29.22
C GLY A 219 9.76 -12.44 29.93
N GLU A 220 9.03 -12.23 31.02
CA GLU A 220 8.23 -13.26 31.70
C GLU A 220 6.79 -13.37 31.13
N GLU A 221 6.41 -12.46 30.22
CA GLU A 221 5.01 -12.28 29.78
C GLU A 221 4.65 -13.03 28.49
N LYS A 222 3.35 -13.40 28.38
CA LYS A 222 2.72 -13.90 27.14
C LYS A 222 2.57 -12.84 26.05
N ALA A 223 2.93 -11.59 26.32
CA ALA A 223 2.77 -10.49 25.38
C ALA A 223 3.88 -10.50 24.33
N ARG A 224 3.58 -10.02 23.12
CA ARG A 224 4.49 -10.03 21.98
C ARG A 224 4.55 -8.65 21.33
N TYR A 225 5.71 -8.27 20.78
CA TYR A 225 5.85 -7.08 19.95
C TYR A 225 5.82 -7.43 18.47
N CYS A 226 5.52 -6.45 17.61
CA CYS A 226 5.62 -6.63 16.18
C CYS A 226 7.04 -6.35 15.69
N HIS A 227 7.66 -7.35 15.07
CA HIS A 227 9.03 -7.28 14.58
C HIS A 227 9.15 -6.35 13.36
N GLY A 228 10.08 -5.38 13.43
CA GLY A 228 10.22 -4.30 12.44
C GLY A 228 10.62 -4.76 11.04
N GLY A 229 11.40 -5.83 10.94
CA GLY A 229 11.86 -6.39 9.65
C GLY A 229 10.78 -7.04 8.79
N TYR A 230 9.54 -7.12 9.27
CA TYR A 230 8.36 -7.55 8.48
C TYR A 230 7.39 -6.41 8.18
N GLY A 231 7.64 -5.24 8.78
CA GLY A 231 6.69 -4.15 8.85
C GLY A 231 5.49 -4.46 9.75
N TYR A 232 4.87 -3.40 10.28
CA TYR A 232 3.68 -3.51 11.12
C TYR A 232 2.79 -2.28 11.01
N LEU A 233 1.50 -2.49 11.24
CA LEU A 233 0.44 -1.50 11.20
C LEU A 233 0.13 -0.99 12.61
N LEU A 234 -0.03 0.32 12.71
CA LEU A 234 -0.55 1.03 13.88
C LEU A 234 -1.83 1.76 13.48
N SER A 235 -2.88 1.60 14.27
CA SER A 235 -4.09 2.40 14.09
C SER A 235 -3.89 3.83 14.60
N ARG A 236 -4.63 4.76 14.01
CA ARG A 236 -4.67 6.17 14.44
C ARG A 236 -5.03 6.32 15.91
N SER A 237 -5.99 5.55 16.40
CA SER A 237 -6.43 5.59 17.80
C SER A 237 -5.32 5.12 18.75
N LEU A 238 -4.59 4.08 18.38
CA LEU A 238 -3.44 3.60 19.14
C LEU A 238 -2.35 4.68 19.22
N LEU A 239 -1.97 5.28 18.08
CA LEU A 239 -0.97 6.35 18.07
C LEU A 239 -1.38 7.55 18.94
N ALA A 240 -2.65 7.93 18.89
CA ALA A 240 -3.18 9.03 19.70
C ALA A 240 -3.11 8.74 21.20
N ARG A 241 -3.41 7.50 21.62
CA ARG A 241 -3.30 7.09 23.03
C ARG A 241 -1.86 6.90 23.49
N LEU A 242 -0.96 6.50 22.61
CA LEU A 242 0.45 6.31 22.93
C LEU A 242 1.20 7.63 23.10
N GLN A 243 0.81 8.67 22.36
CA GLN A 243 1.54 9.95 22.29
C GLN A 243 1.89 10.58 23.65
N PRO A 244 1.00 10.63 24.66
CA PRO A 244 1.31 11.19 25.97
C PRO A 244 2.40 10.43 26.74
N HIS A 245 2.67 9.18 26.37
CA HIS A 245 3.59 8.28 27.07
C HIS A 245 4.95 8.14 26.39
N LEU A 246 5.08 8.57 25.14
CA LEU A 246 6.30 8.41 24.33
C LEU A 246 7.55 9.00 25.01
N ASP A 247 7.42 10.15 25.67
CA ASP A 247 8.55 10.78 26.37
C ASP A 247 9.03 9.96 27.57
N THR A 248 8.10 9.34 28.30
CA THR A 248 8.44 8.45 29.42
C THR A 248 9.13 7.19 28.91
N CYS A 249 8.57 6.55 27.88
CA CYS A 249 9.16 5.37 27.24
C CYS A 249 10.58 5.64 26.69
N ARG A 250 10.81 6.85 26.15
CA ARG A 250 12.12 7.25 25.63
C ARG A 250 13.16 7.45 26.74
N ASN A 251 12.74 7.81 27.94
CA ASN A 251 13.65 8.02 29.07
C ASN A 251 14.01 6.69 29.76
N ASP A 252 13.19 5.64 29.57
CA ASP A 252 13.38 4.30 30.14
C ASP A 252 13.65 3.25 29.03
N ILE A 253 14.78 3.41 28.33
CA ILE A 253 15.14 2.53 27.21
C ILE A 253 15.71 1.22 27.76
N LEU A 254 14.89 0.17 27.74
CA LEU A 254 15.28 -1.18 28.16
C LEU A 254 15.76 -2.06 27.00
N SER A 255 15.44 -1.72 25.75
CA SER A 255 15.89 -2.45 24.55
C SER A 255 16.62 -1.55 23.57
N VAL A 256 17.70 -2.08 22.99
CA VAL A 256 18.44 -1.44 21.89
C VAL A 256 17.71 -1.57 20.54
N ARG A 257 16.76 -2.50 20.46
CA ARG A 257 15.97 -2.76 19.26
C ARG A 257 14.78 -1.78 19.22
N PRO A 258 14.63 -0.98 18.17
CA PRO A 258 13.60 0.07 18.11
C PRO A 258 12.17 -0.48 18.06
N ASP A 259 11.96 -1.63 17.41
CA ASP A 259 10.68 -2.34 17.33
C ASP A 259 10.27 -2.93 18.68
N GLU A 260 11.21 -3.58 19.39
CA GLU A 260 10.97 -4.09 20.74
C GLU A 260 10.72 -2.95 21.73
N TRP A 261 11.48 -1.85 21.66
CA TRP A 261 11.26 -0.65 22.49
C TRP A 261 9.84 -0.11 22.32
N LEU A 262 9.39 0.06 21.07
CA LEU A 262 8.03 0.54 20.79
C LEU A 262 6.98 -0.45 21.30
N GLY A 263 7.22 -1.75 21.09
CA GLY A 263 6.34 -2.82 21.58
C GLY A 263 6.17 -2.81 23.10
N ARG A 264 7.26 -2.65 23.87
CA ARG A 264 7.21 -2.50 25.33
C ARG A 264 6.38 -1.29 25.73
N CYS A 265 6.66 -0.13 25.13
CA CYS A 265 5.90 1.10 25.37
C CYS A 265 4.38 0.92 25.12
N ILE A 266 4.01 0.23 24.03
CA ILE A 266 2.60 -0.05 23.72
C ILE A 266 1.97 -0.96 24.77
N ILE A 267 2.66 -2.00 25.23
CA ILE A 267 2.13 -2.94 26.22
C ILE A 267 2.04 -2.29 27.59
N ASP A 268 3.10 -1.62 28.05
CA ASP A 268 3.19 -1.04 29.39
C ASP A 268 2.10 0.02 29.63
N TYR A 269 1.75 0.80 28.60
CA TYR A 269 0.79 1.90 28.74
C TYR A 269 -0.60 1.59 28.17
N LEU A 270 -0.71 0.76 27.13
CA LEU A 270 -1.97 0.48 26.45
C LEU A 270 -2.46 -0.96 26.61
N GLY A 271 -1.63 -1.88 27.12
CA GLY A 271 -1.97 -3.29 27.29
C GLY A 271 -2.20 -4.05 25.97
N LEU A 272 -1.67 -3.55 24.86
CA LEU A 272 -1.89 -4.14 23.53
C LEU A 272 -0.70 -5.01 23.11
N SER A 273 -0.94 -6.30 22.89
CA SER A 273 0.03 -7.21 22.26
C SER A 273 -0.06 -7.14 20.74
N CYS A 274 1.05 -7.40 20.05
CA CYS A 274 1.07 -7.56 18.60
C CYS A 274 0.14 -8.70 18.16
N MET A 275 -0.69 -8.43 17.16
CA MET A 275 -1.58 -9.41 16.53
C MET A 275 -1.06 -9.83 15.15
N GLU A 276 -1.07 -11.13 14.86
CA GLU A 276 -0.67 -11.68 13.54
C GLU A 276 -1.86 -11.85 12.60
N VAL A 277 -3.02 -12.21 13.15
CA VAL A 277 -4.24 -12.47 12.39
C VAL A 277 -5.36 -11.62 12.96
N HIS A 278 -5.97 -10.80 12.11
CA HIS A 278 -7.21 -10.10 12.45
C HIS A 278 -8.38 -11.00 12.04
N GLN A 279 -9.16 -11.48 13.01
CA GLN A 279 -10.40 -12.18 12.73
C GLN A 279 -11.48 -11.14 12.42
N VAL A 280 -12.03 -11.20 11.21
CA VAL A 280 -13.18 -10.40 10.76
C VAL A 280 -14.47 -11.00 11.32
#